data_AF-A0A7Y2IGS7-F1
#
_entry.id   AF-A0A7Y2IGS7-F1
#
_cell.length_a   1.000
_cell.length_b   1.000
_cell.length_c   1.000
_cell.angle_alpha   90.00
_cell.angle_beta   90.00
_cell.angle_gamma   90.00
#
_symmetry.space_group_name_H-M   'P 1'
#
loop_
_entity.id
_entity.type
_entity.pdbx_description
1 polymer ?
#
loop_
_entity_poly.entity_id
_entity_poly.type
_entity_poly.pdbx_seq_one_letter_code
_entity_poly.pdbx_strand_id
1 'polypeptide(L)'
;MAVDAELGLGPFAVTETRLLGEPVWSLWGRVVYALNSVASHYDVLGVSKSSTAEQIRRAYYQQARAWHPDRFVGKAAAETAKAEEAMREVNEAFRVLGDKQRRSAYDNSLVPGAAAPGRITVDDGVTRIDPRLLDPEYLVARRRQREDSITAHHSRMMNVIPWLGFLALLVGIFVFTAYATRTEDVAPIEFPGPEIGVSANACVRLMQGGSLTEVPCNRVNDGQVIGARFPDGVCPPFTNREISISDDRIVCLR
;
A
#
# COMPACT_ATOMS: atom_id res chain seq x y z
N MET A 1 -52.38 -22.88 -47.98
CA MET A 1 -52.59 -23.92 -46.94
C MET A 1 -51.62 -23.60 -45.81
N ALA A 2 -52.17 -23.43 -44.61
CA ALA A 2 -51.49 -23.00 -43.39
C ALA A 2 -50.41 -23.99 -42.92
N VAL A 3 -49.40 -23.51 -42.17
CA VAL A 3 -49.33 -23.70 -40.70
C VAL A 3 -48.27 -22.78 -40.06
N ASP A 4 -48.65 -22.28 -38.89
CA ASP A 4 -47.98 -21.36 -37.98
C ASP A 4 -46.82 -21.98 -37.18
N ALA A 5 -45.94 -21.13 -36.64
CA ALA A 5 -45.46 -21.25 -35.25
C ALA A 5 -44.86 -19.92 -34.76
N GLU A 6 -45.60 -19.24 -33.89
CA GLU A 6 -45.14 -18.18 -33.00
C GLU A 6 -44.12 -18.71 -31.99
N LEU A 7 -43.10 -17.90 -31.66
CA LEU A 7 -42.71 -17.66 -30.27
C LEU A 7 -42.35 -16.18 -30.15
N GLY A 8 -43.20 -15.45 -29.45
CA GLY A 8 -43.04 -14.03 -29.18
C GLY A 8 -41.94 -13.76 -28.15
N LEU A 9 -41.46 -12.52 -28.19
CA LEU A 9 -41.48 -11.58 -27.07
C LEU A 9 -41.05 -10.22 -27.64
N GLY A 10 -41.99 -9.28 -27.68
CA GLY A 10 -41.83 -7.95 -28.27
C GLY A 10 -41.13 -6.94 -27.34
N PRO A 11 -41.51 -5.66 -27.38
CA PRO A 11 -40.60 -4.58 -27.75
C PRO A 11 -40.31 -3.64 -26.57
N PHE A 12 -39.03 -3.32 -26.32
CA PHE A 12 -38.69 -2.24 -25.41
C PHE A 12 -38.39 -0.97 -26.21
N ALA A 13 -39.46 -0.26 -26.55
CA ALA A 13 -39.42 1.17 -26.81
C ALA A 13 -39.01 1.88 -25.51
N VAL A 14 -37.77 2.36 -25.42
CA VAL A 14 -37.35 3.21 -24.29
C VAL A 14 -37.68 4.65 -24.67
N THR A 15 -38.82 5.09 -24.13
CA THR A 15 -39.25 6.48 -24.13
C THR A 15 -38.35 7.30 -23.20
N GLU A 16 -37.98 8.46 -23.73
CA GLU A 16 -37.22 9.55 -23.15
C GLU A 16 -37.70 9.91 -21.73
N THR A 17 -36.86 9.67 -20.72
CA THR A 17 -36.96 10.28 -19.40
C THR A 17 -35.78 11.22 -19.21
N ARG A 18 -35.94 12.48 -19.63
CA ARG A 18 -35.24 13.59 -18.99
C ARG A 18 -35.73 13.61 -17.54
N LEU A 19 -34.82 13.42 -16.58
CA LEU A 19 -34.72 14.12 -15.30
C LEU A 19 -33.63 13.46 -14.42
N LEU A 20 -32.50 14.16 -14.30
CA LEU A 20 -31.57 14.21 -13.16
C LEU A 20 -31.11 12.88 -12.53
N GLY A 21 -29.96 12.39 -13.00
CA GLY A 21 -29.15 11.40 -12.31
C GLY A 21 -28.37 10.54 -13.29
N GLU A 22 -27.05 10.74 -13.38
CA GLU A 22 -26.15 9.82 -14.09
C GLU A 22 -26.40 8.39 -13.58
N PRO A 23 -26.71 7.43 -14.46
CA PRO A 23 -27.05 6.09 -14.01
C PRO A 23 -25.80 5.44 -13.40
N VAL A 24 -25.97 4.73 -12.28
CA VAL A 24 -24.87 4.19 -11.46
C VAL A 24 -23.85 3.37 -12.27
N TRP A 25 -24.26 2.76 -13.39
CA TRP A 25 -23.35 2.06 -14.30
C TRP A 25 -22.28 2.96 -14.95
N SER A 26 -22.51 4.28 -15.09
CA SER A 26 -21.49 5.24 -15.55
C SER A 26 -20.41 5.50 -14.50
N LEU A 27 -20.77 5.48 -13.21
CA LEU A 27 -19.83 5.64 -12.10
C LEU A 27 -18.94 4.41 -11.92
N TRP A 28 -19.49 3.21 -12.05
CA TRP A 28 -18.69 1.97 -12.04
C TRP A 28 -17.76 1.89 -13.26
N GLY A 29 -18.19 2.35 -14.44
CA GLY A 29 -17.32 2.47 -15.62
C GLY A 29 -16.11 3.36 -15.38
N ARG A 30 -16.28 4.50 -14.69
CA ARG A 30 -15.19 5.42 -14.32
C ARG A 30 -14.25 4.84 -13.26
N VAL A 31 -14.79 4.15 -12.26
CA VAL A 31 -14.00 3.52 -11.18
C VAL A 31 -13.17 2.34 -11.72
N VAL A 32 -13.76 1.52 -12.59
CA VAL A 32 -13.06 0.38 -13.21
C VAL A 32 -11.97 0.84 -14.19
N TYR A 33 -12.20 1.94 -14.94
CA TYR A 33 -11.14 2.56 -15.76
C TYR A 33 -9.98 3.12 -14.92
N ALA A 34 -10.29 3.74 -13.77
CA ALA A 34 -9.29 4.35 -12.89
C ALA A 34 -8.38 3.32 -12.19
N LEU A 35 -8.86 2.10 -11.97
CA LEU A 35 -8.09 1.05 -11.27
C LEU A 35 -7.21 0.20 -12.20
N ASN A 36 -7.44 0.20 -13.51
CA ASN A 36 -6.72 -0.66 -14.47
C ASN A 36 -5.91 0.12 -15.53
N SER A 37 -5.82 1.44 -15.42
CA SER A 37 -5.02 2.26 -16.33
C SER A 37 -3.65 2.55 -15.71
N VAL A 38 -2.60 1.91 -16.25
CA VAL A 38 -1.28 2.54 -16.25
C VAL A 38 -1.47 3.88 -16.95
N ALA A 39 -1.35 4.99 -16.22
CA ALA A 39 -1.71 6.33 -16.71
C ALA A 39 -1.09 6.57 -18.09
N SER A 40 -1.93 6.61 -19.12
CA SER A 40 -1.45 6.88 -20.47
C SER A 40 -1.17 8.36 -20.62
N HIS A 41 -0.35 8.76 -21.61
CA HIS A 41 -0.07 10.18 -21.85
C HIS A 41 -1.35 10.96 -22.19
N TYR A 42 -2.38 10.26 -22.69
CA TYR A 42 -3.70 10.81 -22.94
C TYR A 42 -4.46 11.09 -21.62
N ASP A 43 -4.34 10.19 -20.64
CA ASP A 43 -4.97 10.35 -19.32
C ASP A 43 -4.31 11.49 -18.54
N VAL A 44 -2.98 11.61 -18.62
CA VAL A 44 -2.23 12.74 -18.02
C VAL A 44 -2.73 14.07 -18.58
N LEU A 45 -2.95 14.17 -19.90
CA LEU A 45 -3.51 15.38 -20.51
C LEU A 45 -5.04 15.52 -20.36
N GLY A 46 -5.73 14.49 -19.85
CA GLY A 46 -7.19 14.47 -19.73
C GLY A 46 -7.92 14.50 -21.08
N VAL A 47 -7.30 13.94 -22.12
CA VAL A 47 -7.82 13.93 -23.49
C VAL A 47 -8.06 12.50 -23.98
N SER A 48 -8.96 12.33 -24.95
CA SER A 48 -9.21 11.02 -25.56
C SER A 48 -8.08 10.65 -26.52
N LYS A 49 -7.86 9.35 -26.74
CA LYS A 49 -7.00 8.83 -27.82
C LYS A 49 -7.43 9.32 -29.21
N SER A 50 -8.70 9.65 -29.39
CA SER A 50 -9.26 10.21 -30.63
C SER A 50 -9.11 11.74 -30.75
N SER A 51 -8.52 12.41 -29.76
CA SER A 51 -8.42 13.88 -29.76
C SER A 51 -7.50 14.40 -30.87
N THR A 52 -7.86 15.56 -31.43
CA THR A 52 -7.06 16.24 -32.46
C THR A 52 -5.81 16.89 -31.85
N ALA A 53 -4.81 17.22 -32.68
CA ALA A 53 -3.60 17.91 -32.22
C ALA A 53 -3.92 19.26 -31.55
N GLU A 54 -4.93 19.98 -32.03
CA GLU A 54 -5.38 21.23 -31.44
C GLU A 54 -5.98 21.03 -30.04
N GLN A 55 -6.77 19.97 -29.85
CA GLN A 55 -7.34 19.62 -28.54
C GLN A 55 -6.24 19.25 -27.54
N ILE A 56 -5.25 18.47 -27.97
CA ILE A 56 -4.09 18.10 -27.15
C ILE A 56 -3.30 19.34 -26.73
N ARG A 57 -3.04 20.26 -27.68
CA ARG A 57 -2.33 21.51 -27.41
C ARG A 57 -3.11 22.42 -26.45
N ARG A 58 -4.43 22.49 -26.61
CA ARG A 58 -5.30 23.25 -25.70
C ARG A 58 -5.31 22.67 -24.29
N ALA A 59 -5.40 21.35 -24.16
CA ALA A 59 -5.35 20.66 -22.88
C ALA A 59 -4.00 20.87 -22.18
N TYR A 60 -2.89 20.77 -22.92
CA TYR A 60 -1.55 21.09 -22.41
C TYR A 60 -1.48 22.52 -21.83
N TYR A 61 -1.96 23.53 -22.55
CA TYR A 61 -1.94 24.90 -22.03
C TYR A 61 -2.80 25.10 -20.78
N GLN A 62 -3.94 24.40 -20.69
CA GLN A 62 -4.78 24.45 -19.49
C GLN A 62 -4.09 23.84 -18.29
N GLN A 63 -3.45 22.68 -18.47
CA GLN A 63 -2.74 21.99 -17.39
C GLN A 63 -1.44 22.69 -17.00
N ALA A 64 -0.68 23.19 -17.96
CA ALA A 64 0.52 23.98 -17.69
C ALA A 64 0.20 25.25 -16.88
N ARG A 65 -0.94 25.91 -17.16
CA ARG A 65 -1.43 27.03 -16.34
C ARG A 65 -1.95 26.59 -14.97
N ALA A 66 -2.42 25.36 -14.81
CA ALA A 66 -2.85 24.84 -13.52
C ALA A 66 -1.66 24.55 -12.61
N TRP A 67 -0.62 23.93 -13.15
CA TRP A 67 0.57 23.46 -12.42
C TRP A 67 1.78 24.40 -12.50
N HIS A 68 1.61 25.62 -13.02
CA HIS A 68 2.71 26.59 -13.15
C HIS A 68 3.29 26.96 -11.76
N PRO A 69 4.63 26.97 -11.57
CA PRO A 69 5.24 27.20 -10.25
C PRO A 69 4.86 28.54 -9.63
N ASP A 70 4.58 29.56 -10.45
CA ASP A 70 4.11 30.89 -10.03
C ASP A 70 2.82 30.82 -9.18
N ARG A 71 1.97 29.82 -9.39
CA ARG A 71 0.73 29.62 -8.62
C ARG A 71 0.94 28.95 -7.26
N PHE A 72 2.12 28.42 -7.03
CA PHE A 72 2.49 27.67 -5.82
C PHE A 72 3.59 28.39 -5.02
N VAL A 73 3.92 29.64 -5.39
CA VAL A 73 4.79 30.52 -4.60
C VAL A 73 4.11 30.82 -3.27
N GLY A 74 4.81 30.53 -2.16
CA GLY A 74 4.29 30.74 -0.80
C GLY A 74 3.38 29.65 -0.26
N LYS A 75 3.21 28.52 -0.98
CA LYS A 75 2.47 27.35 -0.48
C LYS A 75 3.38 26.38 0.28
N ALA A 76 2.76 25.41 0.96
CA ALA A 76 3.48 24.35 1.66
C ALA A 76 4.39 23.57 0.69
N ALA A 77 5.59 23.20 1.15
CA ALA A 77 6.58 22.51 0.33
C ALA A 77 6.04 21.22 -0.34
N ALA A 78 5.14 20.51 0.33
CA ALA A 78 4.49 19.32 -0.20
C ALA A 78 3.55 19.62 -1.40
N GLU A 79 2.91 20.79 -1.44
CA GLU A 79 2.08 21.19 -2.58
C GLU A 79 2.93 21.62 -3.77
N THR A 80 4.04 22.33 -3.51
CA THR A 80 5.00 22.73 -4.55
C THR A 80 5.64 21.52 -5.22
N ALA A 81 6.06 20.52 -4.44
CA ALA A 81 6.62 19.28 -4.97
C ALA A 81 5.62 18.51 -5.85
N LYS A 82 4.35 18.43 -5.43
CA LYS A 82 3.28 17.81 -6.24
C LYS A 82 3.02 18.56 -7.53
N ALA A 83 3.03 19.89 -7.50
CA ALA A 83 2.84 20.71 -8.69
C ALA A 83 3.99 20.54 -9.69
N GLU A 84 5.23 20.44 -9.21
CA GLU A 84 6.41 20.18 -10.04
C GLU A 84 6.34 18.79 -10.71
N GLU A 85 5.96 17.76 -9.95
CA GLU A 85 5.78 16.41 -10.48
C GLU A 85 4.68 16.36 -11.54
N ALA A 86 3.51 16.95 -11.26
CA ALA A 86 2.41 17.02 -12.21
C ALA A 86 2.81 17.80 -13.49
N MET A 87 3.53 18.92 -13.35
CA MET A 87 4.04 19.68 -14.49
C MET A 87 5.03 18.86 -15.32
N ARG A 88 5.91 18.07 -14.69
CA ARG A 88 6.84 17.17 -15.38
C ARG A 88 6.08 16.12 -16.20
N GLU A 89 5.06 15.50 -15.64
CA GLU A 89 4.22 14.52 -16.34
C GLU A 89 3.47 15.14 -17.52
N VAL A 90 2.90 16.34 -17.35
CA VAL A 90 2.20 17.06 -18.42
C VAL A 90 3.12 17.43 -19.57
N ASN A 91 4.34 17.87 -19.27
CA ASN A 91 5.35 18.18 -20.28
C ASN A 91 5.78 16.92 -21.05
N GLU A 92 5.97 15.80 -20.35
CA GLU A 92 6.31 14.53 -20.97
C GLU A 92 5.17 14.01 -21.87
N ALA A 93 3.93 14.10 -21.39
CA ALA A 93 2.74 13.76 -22.14
C ALA A 93 2.64 14.56 -23.46
N PHE A 94 2.82 15.87 -23.38
CA PHE A 94 2.81 16.74 -24.55
C PHE A 94 4.01 16.52 -25.49
N ARG A 95 5.19 16.18 -24.94
CA ARG A 95 6.39 15.87 -25.74
C ARG A 95 6.16 14.67 -26.68
N VAL A 96 5.38 13.69 -26.24
CA VAL A 96 5.03 12.50 -27.05
C VAL A 96 3.82 12.75 -27.94
N LEU A 97 2.76 13.37 -27.40
CA LEU A 97 1.47 13.51 -28.11
C LEU A 97 1.37 14.73 -29.02
N GLY A 98 2.22 15.75 -28.80
CA GLY A 98 2.20 17.01 -29.54
C GLY A 98 2.74 16.90 -30.96
N ASP A 99 3.60 15.91 -31.24
CA ASP A 99 4.12 15.64 -32.58
C ASP A 99 3.43 14.41 -33.19
N LYS A 100 3.01 14.53 -34.46
CA LYS A 100 2.25 13.48 -35.16
C LYS A 100 3.05 12.17 -35.30
N GLN A 101 4.35 12.25 -35.55
CA GLN A 101 5.22 11.09 -35.72
C GLN A 101 5.44 10.39 -34.37
N ARG A 102 5.71 11.17 -33.31
CA ARG A 102 5.90 10.63 -31.96
C ARG A 102 4.62 10.03 -31.38
N ARG A 103 3.48 10.67 -31.63
CA ARG A 103 2.15 10.15 -31.27
C ARG A 103 1.89 8.82 -31.96
N SER A 104 2.15 8.72 -33.27
CA SER A 104 1.97 7.46 -33.99
C SER A 104 2.87 6.34 -33.45
N ALA A 105 4.14 6.64 -33.14
CA ALA A 105 5.05 5.68 -32.51
C ALA A 105 4.54 5.21 -31.13
N TYR A 106 4.01 6.14 -30.33
CA TYR A 106 3.40 5.84 -29.04
C TYR A 106 2.15 4.97 -29.19
N ASP A 107 1.25 5.32 -30.10
CA ASP A 107 0.02 4.56 -30.37
C ASP A 107 0.35 3.14 -30.85
N ASN A 108 1.38 2.98 -31.69
CA ASN A 108 1.86 1.66 -32.11
C ASN A 108 2.43 0.84 -30.94
N SER A 109 3.07 1.47 -29.96
CA SER A 109 3.58 0.79 -28.76
C SER A 109 2.47 0.31 -27.81
N LEU A 110 1.29 0.96 -27.86
CA LEU A 110 0.14 0.62 -27.03
C LEU A 110 -0.63 -0.61 -27.53
N VAL A 111 -0.40 -1.05 -28.77
CA VAL A 111 -1.02 -2.26 -29.34
C VAL A 111 -0.19 -3.49 -28.96
N PRO A 112 -0.70 -4.40 -28.11
CA PRO A 112 0.03 -5.61 -27.74
C PRO A 112 0.29 -6.45 -28.99
N GLY A 113 1.58 -6.61 -29.37
CA GLY A 113 2.01 -7.40 -30.53
C GLY A 113 2.31 -6.63 -31.83
N ALA A 114 2.31 -5.29 -31.80
CA ALA A 114 2.69 -4.47 -32.96
C ALA A 114 4.22 -4.26 -33.09
N ALA A 115 4.98 -4.42 -32.01
CA ALA A 115 6.44 -4.32 -32.03
C ALA A 115 7.11 -5.69 -32.26
N ALA A 116 6.97 -6.24 -33.47
CA ALA A 116 7.89 -7.24 -33.98
C ALA A 116 8.51 -6.68 -35.27
N PRO A 117 9.82 -6.37 -35.32
CA PRO A 117 10.47 -6.03 -36.58
C PRO A 117 10.33 -7.22 -37.52
N GLY A 118 9.68 -7.00 -38.67
CA GLY A 118 9.33 -8.03 -39.67
C GLY A 118 7.83 -8.16 -39.99
N ARG A 119 6.97 -7.28 -39.46
CA ARG A 119 5.53 -7.32 -39.75
C ARG A 119 5.24 -6.60 -41.07
N ILE A 120 5.02 -7.38 -42.12
CA ILE A 120 4.29 -7.09 -43.37
C ILE A 120 4.01 -5.59 -43.57
N THR A 121 4.82 -4.93 -44.40
CA THR A 121 4.48 -3.60 -44.88
C THR A 121 3.40 -3.74 -45.95
N VAL A 122 2.20 -3.23 -45.69
CA VAL A 122 1.14 -3.14 -46.69
C VAL A 122 1.40 -1.85 -47.47
N ASP A 123 2.05 -1.99 -48.62
CA ASP A 123 2.16 -0.93 -49.62
C ASP A 123 1.44 -1.44 -50.87
N ASP A 124 0.58 -0.63 -51.48
CA ASP A 124 -0.19 -0.96 -52.69
C ASP A 124 -1.14 -2.17 -52.63
N GLY A 125 -1.58 -2.59 -51.43
CA GLY A 125 -2.45 -3.77 -51.27
C GLY A 125 -1.72 -5.11 -51.48
N VAL A 126 -0.39 -5.08 -51.61
CA VAL A 126 0.45 -6.28 -51.71
C VAL A 126 1.20 -6.46 -50.39
N THR A 127 0.94 -7.57 -49.71
CA THR A 127 1.70 -7.97 -48.53
C THR A 127 3.09 -8.44 -48.97
N ARG A 128 4.10 -7.57 -48.88
CA ARG A 128 5.51 -7.99 -49.09
C ARG A 128 6.00 -8.66 -47.80
N ILE A 129 6.21 -9.97 -47.88
CA ILE A 129 6.88 -10.75 -46.84
C ILE A 129 8.39 -10.56 -47.04
N ASP A 130 9.13 -10.22 -45.99
CA ASP A 130 10.60 -10.13 -46.05
C ASP A 130 11.16 -11.49 -46.49
N PRO A 131 11.90 -11.58 -47.61
CA PRO A 131 12.46 -12.84 -48.12
C PRO A 131 13.29 -13.60 -47.09
N ARG A 132 13.90 -12.90 -46.13
CA ARG A 132 14.67 -13.52 -45.04
C ARG A 132 13.81 -14.42 -44.15
N LEU A 133 12.51 -14.18 -44.07
CA LEU A 133 11.59 -15.02 -43.28
C LEU A 133 11.32 -16.39 -43.92
N LEU A 134 11.71 -16.61 -45.18
CA LEU A 134 11.67 -17.93 -45.80
C LEU A 134 12.94 -18.75 -45.51
N ASP A 135 13.99 -18.14 -44.96
CA ASP A 135 15.24 -18.80 -44.65
C ASP A 135 15.19 -19.45 -43.24
N PRO A 136 15.28 -20.79 -43.13
CA PRO A 136 15.26 -21.48 -41.84
C PRO A 136 16.44 -21.10 -40.93
N GLU A 137 17.61 -20.76 -41.50
CA GLU A 137 18.78 -20.36 -40.72
C GLU A 137 18.56 -19.00 -40.04
N TYR A 138 17.96 -18.05 -40.77
CA TYR A 138 17.57 -16.75 -40.23
C TYR A 138 16.53 -16.87 -39.10
N LEU A 139 15.55 -17.77 -39.24
CA LEU A 139 14.54 -18.01 -38.20
C LEU A 139 15.14 -18.60 -36.92
N VAL A 140 16.15 -19.49 -37.03
CA VAL A 140 16.88 -20.03 -35.88
C VAL A 140 17.74 -18.96 -35.21
N ALA A 141 18.47 -18.15 -35.98
CA ALA A 141 19.28 -17.06 -35.45
C ALA A 141 18.44 -16.03 -34.68
N ARG A 142 17.27 -15.66 -35.23
CA ARG A 142 16.32 -14.74 -34.58
C ARG A 142 15.74 -15.31 -33.29
N ARG A 143 15.48 -16.62 -33.22
CA ARG A 143 14.97 -17.28 -32.01
C ARG A 143 15.99 -17.24 -30.88
N ARG A 144 17.26 -17.55 -31.18
CA ARG A 144 18.38 -17.45 -30.23
C ARG A 144 18.54 -16.03 -29.69
N GLN A 145 18.54 -15.01 -30.56
CA GLN A 145 18.59 -13.61 -30.12
C GLN A 145 17.44 -13.23 -29.16
N ARG A 146 16.24 -13.78 -29.38
CA ARG A 146 15.10 -13.55 -28.49
C ARG A 146 15.30 -14.23 -27.13
N GLU A 147 15.80 -15.46 -27.11
CA GLU A 147 16.13 -16.21 -25.89
C GLU A 147 17.27 -15.52 -25.09
N ASP A 148 18.28 -15.01 -25.78
CA ASP A 148 19.40 -14.26 -25.19
C ASP A 148 18.95 -12.92 -24.57
N SER A 149 18.01 -12.21 -25.23
CA SER A 149 17.49 -10.95 -24.68
C SER A 149 16.62 -11.14 -23.43
N ILE A 150 15.89 -12.26 -23.34
CA ILE A 150 15.11 -12.64 -22.14
C ILE A 150 16.06 -13.00 -20.99
N THR A 151 17.13 -13.74 -21.26
CA THR A 151 18.11 -14.14 -20.23
C THR A 151 19.03 -13.00 -19.79
N ALA A 152 19.37 -12.07 -20.70
CA ALA A 152 20.20 -10.90 -20.38
C ALA A 152 19.51 -9.88 -19.44
N HIS A 153 18.17 -9.79 -19.46
CA HIS A 153 17.43 -8.94 -18.51
C HIS A 153 17.37 -9.57 -17.10
N HIS A 154 17.25 -10.90 -17.04
CA HIS A 154 17.24 -11.64 -15.76
C HIS A 154 18.57 -11.59 -15.01
N SER A 155 19.72 -11.61 -15.70
CA SER A 155 21.04 -11.64 -15.03
C SER A 155 21.40 -10.34 -14.32
N ARG A 156 20.99 -9.17 -14.84
CA ARG A 156 21.24 -7.88 -14.16
C ARG A 156 20.37 -7.72 -12.91
N MET A 157 19.13 -8.21 -12.94
CA MET A 157 18.21 -8.08 -11.81
C MET A 157 18.54 -9.06 -10.69
N MET A 158 18.92 -10.30 -11.02
CA MET A 158 19.27 -11.33 -10.02
C MET A 158 20.57 -11.04 -9.25
N ASN A 159 21.43 -10.16 -9.75
CA ASN A 159 22.62 -9.72 -9.00
C ASN A 159 22.32 -8.69 -7.91
N VAL A 160 21.22 -7.93 -8.02
CA VAL A 160 20.86 -6.84 -7.09
C VAL A 160 19.94 -7.33 -5.96
N ILE A 161 19.06 -8.29 -6.25
CA ILE A 161 18.12 -8.89 -5.28
C ILE A 161 18.80 -9.41 -4.00
N PRO A 162 19.91 -10.17 -4.03
CA PRO A 162 20.55 -10.66 -2.79
C PRO A 162 21.10 -9.52 -1.93
N TRP A 163 21.63 -8.46 -2.54
CA TRP A 163 22.12 -7.28 -1.81
C TRP A 163 21.00 -6.47 -1.16
N LEU A 164 19.85 -6.32 -1.84
CA LEU A 164 18.67 -5.68 -1.27
C LEU A 164 18.07 -6.48 -0.11
N GLY A 165 18.03 -7.82 -0.23
CA GLY A 165 17.58 -8.70 0.86
C GLY A 165 18.47 -8.59 2.10
N PHE A 166 19.79 -8.56 1.91
CA PHE A 166 20.74 -8.37 3.01
C PHE A 166 20.59 -6.98 3.67
N LEU A 167 20.43 -5.92 2.87
CA LEU A 167 20.21 -4.57 3.38
C LEU A 167 18.88 -4.47 4.17
N ALA A 168 17.80 -5.08 3.67
CA ALA A 168 16.52 -5.13 4.38
C ALA A 168 16.61 -5.91 5.70
N LEU A 169 17.33 -7.02 5.73
CA LEU A 169 17.59 -7.80 6.96
C LEU A 169 18.33 -6.93 8.00
N LEU A 170 19.40 -6.24 7.59
CA LEU A 170 20.18 -5.37 8.48
C LEU A 170 19.34 -4.22 9.04
N VAL A 171 18.54 -3.56 8.20
CA VAL A 171 17.61 -2.50 8.64
C VAL A 171 16.59 -3.06 9.63
N GLY A 172 16.04 -4.25 9.36
CA GLY A 172 15.10 -4.92 10.27
C GLY A 172 15.71 -5.22 11.64
N ILE A 173 16.93 -5.74 11.69
CA ILE A 173 17.66 -5.98 12.95
C ILE A 173 17.91 -4.68 13.70
N PHE A 174 18.32 -3.62 13.00
CA PHE A 174 18.58 -2.31 13.62
C PHE A 174 17.30 -1.71 14.23
N VAL A 175 16.19 -1.74 13.50
CA VAL A 175 14.90 -1.25 14.02
C VAL A 175 14.42 -2.08 15.20
N PHE A 176 14.54 -3.41 15.11
CA PHE A 176 14.15 -4.32 16.19
C PHE A 176 14.98 -4.09 17.46
N THR A 177 16.30 -3.95 17.32
CA THR A 177 17.19 -3.66 18.46
C THR A 177 16.90 -2.29 19.08
N ALA A 178 16.64 -1.27 18.27
CA ALA A 178 16.26 0.06 18.76
C ALA A 178 14.90 0.07 19.51
N TYR A 179 13.98 -0.83 19.15
CA TYR A 179 12.68 -0.95 19.82
C TYR A 179 12.72 -1.88 21.03
N ALA A 180 13.50 -2.95 20.98
CA ALA A 180 13.61 -3.94 22.06
C ALA A 180 14.25 -3.36 23.34
N THR A 181 14.99 -2.25 23.25
CA THR A 181 15.54 -1.56 24.42
C THR A 181 14.59 -0.56 25.07
N ARG A 182 13.36 -0.36 24.56
CA ARG A 182 12.30 0.32 25.33
C ARG A 182 11.58 -0.71 26.20
N THR A 183 12.24 -1.14 27.27
CA THR A 183 11.50 -1.71 28.40
C THR A 183 10.80 -0.56 29.09
N GLU A 184 9.48 -0.47 28.93
CA GLU A 184 8.65 0.40 29.75
C GLU A 184 8.82 -0.03 31.21
N ASP A 185 9.27 0.89 32.06
CA ASP A 185 9.25 0.70 33.51
C ASP A 185 7.78 0.46 33.91
N VAL A 186 7.42 -0.81 34.13
CA VAL A 186 6.09 -1.19 34.61
C VAL A 186 5.95 -0.64 36.02
N ALA A 187 5.22 0.48 36.15
CA ALA A 187 4.87 1.02 37.46
C ALA A 187 4.15 -0.08 38.27
N PRO A 188 4.52 -0.28 39.55
CA PRO A 188 3.90 -1.31 40.38
C PRO A 188 2.39 -1.06 40.46
N ILE A 189 1.62 -2.14 40.27
CA ILE A 189 0.16 -2.12 40.32
C ILE A 189 -0.27 -1.73 41.74
N GLU A 190 -0.71 -0.48 41.92
CA GLU A 190 -1.25 0.02 43.17
C GLU A 190 -2.71 -0.46 43.29
N PHE A 191 -2.94 -1.47 44.13
CA PHE A 191 -4.29 -1.94 44.44
C PHE A 191 -4.93 -1.02 45.51
N PRO A 192 -6.23 -0.70 45.40
CA PRO A 192 -6.93 0.18 46.34
C PRO A 192 -7.17 -0.53 47.68
N GLY A 193 -6.13 -0.61 48.51
CA GLY A 193 -6.17 -1.10 49.88
C GLY A 193 -5.87 0.03 50.87
N PRO A 194 -6.21 -0.14 52.16
CA PRO A 194 -5.83 0.83 53.21
C PRO A 194 -4.31 0.97 53.28
N GLU A 195 -3.79 2.17 53.56
CA GLU A 195 -2.34 2.39 53.71
C GLU A 195 -1.76 1.47 54.79
N ILE A 196 -0.89 0.55 54.37
CA ILE A 196 -0.20 -0.44 55.21
C ILE A 196 1.20 0.02 55.63
N GLY A 197 1.62 1.23 55.25
CA GLY A 197 2.92 1.81 55.60
C GLY A 197 4.13 1.12 54.95
N VAL A 198 3.92 0.28 53.93
CA VAL A 198 4.95 -0.40 53.14
C VAL A 198 4.62 -0.31 51.66
N SER A 199 5.65 -0.29 50.80
CA SER A 199 5.48 -0.09 49.36
C SER A 199 4.86 -1.31 48.65
N ALA A 200 4.06 -1.06 47.62
CA ALA A 200 3.49 -2.12 46.78
C ALA A 200 4.63 -2.94 46.14
N ASN A 201 4.54 -4.28 46.19
CA ASN A 201 5.59 -5.22 45.77
C ASN A 201 6.86 -5.27 46.63
N ALA A 202 6.93 -4.57 47.76
CA ALA A 202 8.01 -4.77 48.72
C ALA A 202 7.94 -6.16 49.33
N CYS A 203 9.11 -6.71 49.61
CA CYS A 203 9.22 -7.93 50.35
C CYS A 203 9.26 -7.63 51.85
N VAL A 204 8.38 -8.27 52.61
CA VAL A 204 8.18 -7.97 54.02
C VAL A 204 8.37 -9.20 54.89
N ARG A 205 8.76 -8.96 56.14
CA ARG A 205 8.83 -9.97 57.19
C ARG A 205 7.97 -9.56 58.37
N LEU A 206 7.21 -10.52 58.90
CA LEU A 206 6.45 -10.35 60.14
C LEU A 206 7.36 -10.49 61.36
N MET A 207 7.39 -9.46 62.19
CA MET A 207 8.10 -9.48 63.47
C MET A 207 7.18 -9.98 64.60
N GLN A 208 7.74 -10.40 65.74
CA GLN A 208 7.02 -10.97 66.89
C GLN A 208 6.03 -10.01 67.62
N GLY A 209 5.65 -8.90 66.98
CA GLY A 209 4.67 -7.93 67.48
C GLY A 209 3.68 -7.46 66.42
N GLY A 210 3.47 -8.23 65.34
CA GLY A 210 2.50 -7.90 64.29
C GLY A 210 2.95 -6.81 63.30
N SER A 211 4.14 -6.24 63.47
CA SER A 211 4.69 -5.22 62.56
C SER A 211 5.39 -5.87 61.35
N LEU A 212 5.18 -5.28 60.17
CA LEU A 212 5.88 -5.62 58.93
C LEU A 212 7.12 -4.75 58.77
N THR A 213 8.23 -5.35 58.33
CA THR A 213 9.46 -4.62 57.97
C THR A 213 9.90 -5.04 56.57
N GLU A 214 10.30 -4.06 55.75
CA GLU A 214 10.84 -4.31 54.41
C GLU A 214 12.21 -5.01 54.50
N VAL A 215 12.36 -6.13 53.81
CA VAL A 215 13.57 -6.96 53.79
C VAL A 215 13.90 -7.41 52.38
N PRO A 216 15.18 -7.63 52.03
CA PRO A 216 15.53 -8.27 50.77
C PRO A 216 15.14 -9.75 50.85
N CYS A 217 14.21 -10.17 49.98
CA CYS A 217 13.53 -11.47 49.84
C CYS A 217 14.44 -12.72 49.74
N ASN A 218 15.31 -12.91 50.73
CA ASN A 218 16.42 -13.86 50.68
C ASN A 218 16.19 -15.04 51.64
N ARG A 219 15.13 -15.02 52.45
CA ARG A 219 14.80 -16.11 53.39
C ARG A 219 13.45 -16.72 53.08
N VAL A 220 13.29 -17.98 53.48
CA VAL A 220 12.10 -18.81 53.25
C VAL A 220 10.82 -18.25 53.89
N ASN A 221 10.95 -17.34 54.87
CA ASN A 221 9.82 -16.74 55.58
C ASN A 221 9.49 -15.32 55.12
N ASP A 222 10.15 -14.82 54.08
CA ASP A 222 9.88 -13.52 53.51
C ASP A 222 8.76 -13.65 52.47
N GLY A 223 7.87 -12.65 52.36
CA GLY A 223 6.74 -12.68 51.43
C GLY A 223 6.59 -11.36 50.70
N GLN A 224 6.18 -11.41 49.42
CA GLN A 224 6.01 -10.19 48.62
C GLN A 224 4.58 -9.65 48.78
N VAL A 225 4.44 -8.37 49.11
CA VAL A 225 3.13 -7.74 49.26
C VAL A 225 2.48 -7.54 47.90
N ILE A 226 1.40 -8.29 47.63
CA ILE A 226 0.56 -8.11 46.44
C ILE A 226 -0.54 -7.07 46.73
N GLY A 227 -1.03 -7.00 47.97
CA GLY A 227 -2.05 -6.04 48.39
C GLY A 227 -2.55 -6.26 49.81
N ALA A 228 -3.53 -5.45 50.23
CA ALA A 228 -4.19 -5.54 51.52
C ALA A 228 -5.71 -5.48 51.37
N ARG A 229 -6.43 -6.19 52.26
CA ARG A 229 -7.89 -6.24 52.30
C ARG A 229 -8.43 -6.06 53.72
N PHE A 230 -9.70 -5.69 53.80
CA PHE A 230 -10.52 -5.77 55.01
C PHE A 230 -11.03 -7.21 55.24
N PRO A 231 -11.48 -7.57 56.44
CA PRO A 231 -11.85 -8.96 56.80
C PRO A 231 -12.94 -9.57 55.91
N ASP A 232 -13.80 -8.72 55.35
CA ASP A 232 -14.91 -9.02 54.45
C ASP A 232 -14.53 -9.06 52.95
N GLY A 233 -13.33 -8.59 52.59
CA GLY A 233 -12.83 -8.59 51.22
C GLY A 233 -12.25 -9.92 50.76
N VAL A 234 -11.90 -10.04 49.47
CA VAL A 234 -11.22 -11.21 48.88
C VAL A 234 -9.82 -10.82 48.42
N CYS A 235 -8.82 -11.66 48.71
CA CYS A 235 -7.45 -11.41 48.25
C CYS A 235 -7.34 -11.58 46.72
N PRO A 236 -6.45 -10.83 46.04
CA PRO A 236 -6.19 -11.00 44.61
C PRO A 236 -5.77 -12.43 44.24
N PRO A 237 -6.03 -12.88 43.00
CA PRO A 237 -5.48 -14.15 42.52
C PRO A 237 -3.96 -14.15 42.64
N PHE A 238 -3.36 -15.33 42.87
CA PHE A 238 -1.92 -15.54 43.15
C PHE A 238 -1.43 -15.21 44.57
N THR A 239 -2.35 -15.07 45.54
CA THR A 239 -2.00 -15.00 46.96
C THR A 239 -1.67 -16.41 47.49
N ASN A 240 -0.48 -16.57 48.09
CA ASN A 240 -0.03 -17.82 48.69
C ASN A 240 -0.16 -17.83 50.22
N ARG A 241 -0.18 -16.64 50.84
CA ARG A 241 -0.23 -16.50 52.30
C ARG A 241 -1.01 -15.23 52.69
N GLU A 242 -1.84 -15.35 53.72
CA GLU A 242 -2.58 -14.23 54.31
C GLU A 242 -2.12 -14.01 55.75
N ILE A 243 -1.89 -12.75 56.13
CA ILE A 243 -1.47 -12.39 57.50
C ILE A 243 -2.37 -11.26 58.01
N SER A 244 -2.99 -11.46 59.18
CA SER A 244 -3.69 -10.40 59.90
C SER A 244 -2.68 -9.53 60.67
N ILE A 245 -2.69 -8.23 60.41
CA ILE A 245 -1.86 -7.25 61.13
C ILE A 245 -2.65 -6.65 62.30
N SER A 246 -3.96 -6.47 62.09
CA SER A 246 -4.92 -5.96 63.08
C SER A 246 -6.27 -6.63 62.84
N ASP A 247 -7.21 -6.46 63.79
CA ASP A 247 -8.55 -7.05 63.71
C ASP A 247 -9.30 -6.69 62.40
N ASP A 248 -8.97 -5.54 61.81
CA ASP A 248 -9.61 -5.03 60.58
C ASP A 248 -8.73 -5.07 59.33
N ARG A 249 -7.53 -5.69 59.36
CA ARG A 249 -6.60 -5.65 58.20
C ARG A 249 -5.86 -6.95 57.96
N ILE A 250 -6.01 -7.47 56.74
CA ILE A 250 -5.34 -8.69 56.27
C ILE A 250 -4.48 -8.33 55.06
N VAL A 251 -3.20 -8.70 55.11
CA VAL A 251 -2.25 -8.52 54.01
C VAL A 251 -2.12 -9.81 53.21
N CYS A 252 -2.20 -9.67 51.89
CA CYS A 252 -2.12 -10.76 50.93
C CYS A 252 -0.68 -10.82 50.36
N LEU A 253 0.00 -11.94 50.59
CA LEU A 253 1.40 -12.16 50.20
C LEU A 253 1.53 -13.20 49.10
N ARG A 254 2.51 -13.00 48.23
CA ARG A 254 3.02 -14.01 47.29
C ARG A 254 4.16 -14.81 47.89
#